data_AF-A0A952Y2W8-F1
#
_entry.id   AF-A0A952Y2W8-F1
#
_cell.length_a   1.000
_cell.length_b   1.000
_cell.length_c   1.000
_cell.angle_alpha   90.00
_cell.angle_beta   90.00
_cell.angle_gamma   90.00
#
_symmetry.space_group_name_H-M   'P 1'
#
loop_
_entity.id
_entity.type
_entity.pdbx_description
1 polymer ?
#
loop_
_entity_poly.entity_id
_entity_poly.type
_entity_poly.pdbx_seq_one_letter_code
_entity_poly.pdbx_strand_id
1 'polypeptide(L)'
;MPAIRRKTYKTEIILRLFQERWDAKSRTLKNPVVYSTEIREQHAAYRRRRNESVENINPPAFIKDFLRKTSSANQNWPAEVFKAGYSARQVTGGGKVFEFVEIAPGQKEPFLSTAPTPLPKGKTYKISSVSMPLASRRLGRTDEPWLVQVSVRLHVVETYFALYSSRRAAIRQVDHLQNALKLRKTEIDAVFLGIEEDKKGGFTEFLISCEAKTVGQDIITEQVLAQVKAVFTLSNLNQKFVVPIAIKSISPSVLQVVEYRQVSREDAATLETLSPVNQAVFQLVPPVPGIGQRMSTRKT
;
A
#
# COMPACT_ATOMS: atom_id res chain seq x y z
N MET A 1 4.17 30.01 21.26
CA MET A 1 4.00 28.68 21.91
C MET A 1 3.34 27.73 20.91
N PRO A 2 3.91 26.55 20.63
CA PRO A 2 3.27 25.60 19.73
C PRO A 2 2.00 25.04 20.39
N ALA A 3 0.88 25.09 19.68
CA ALA A 3 -0.39 24.54 20.16
C ALA A 3 -0.21 23.06 20.51
N ILE A 4 -0.53 22.68 21.76
CA ILE A 4 -0.59 21.28 22.18
C ILE A 4 -1.72 20.63 21.37
N ARG A 5 -1.37 20.01 20.23
CA ARG A 5 -2.31 19.23 19.43
C ARG A 5 -2.72 18.02 20.26
N ARG A 6 -4.01 17.91 20.56
CA ARG A 6 -4.62 16.73 21.20
C ARG A 6 -4.26 15.48 20.37
N LYS A 7 -3.67 14.47 21.03
CA LYS A 7 -3.52 13.12 20.46
C LYS A 7 -4.90 12.60 20.03
N THR A 8 -4.97 11.85 18.95
CA THR A 8 -6.24 11.29 18.46
C THR A 8 -6.83 10.29 19.46
N TYR A 9 -8.15 10.12 19.50
CA TYR A 9 -8.79 9.08 20.34
C TYR A 9 -8.23 7.67 20.07
N LYS A 10 -7.81 7.41 18.81
CA LYS A 10 -7.17 6.15 18.42
C LYS A 10 -5.86 5.92 19.16
N THR A 11 -5.05 6.97 19.35
CA THR A 11 -3.80 6.91 20.12
C THR A 11 -4.05 6.43 21.55
N GLU A 12 -5.07 6.98 22.22
CA GLU A 12 -5.42 6.58 23.59
C GLU A 12 -5.92 5.14 23.67
N ILE A 13 -6.76 4.73 22.72
CA ILE A 13 -7.26 3.35 22.64
C ILE A 13 -6.11 2.37 22.43
N ILE A 14 -5.18 2.66 21.51
CA ILE A 14 -4.00 1.81 21.25
C ILE A 14 -3.15 1.69 22.52
N LEU A 15 -2.89 2.80 23.22
CA LEU A 15 -2.10 2.79 24.46
C LEU A 15 -2.75 1.92 25.54
N ARG A 16 -4.07 2.05 25.74
CA ARG A 16 -4.80 1.25 26.73
C ARG A 16 -4.75 -0.25 26.40
N LEU A 17 -5.02 -0.60 25.15
CA LEU A 17 -4.92 -1.98 24.69
C LEU A 17 -3.51 -2.54 24.93
N PHE A 18 -2.48 -1.76 24.65
CA PHE A 18 -1.11 -2.18 24.94
C PHE A 18 -0.88 -2.39 26.44
N GLN A 19 -1.27 -1.44 27.28
CA GLN A 19 -1.09 -1.50 28.74
C GLN A 19 -1.81 -2.69 29.38
N GLU A 20 -3.00 -3.03 28.90
CA GLU A 20 -3.77 -4.21 29.36
C GLU A 20 -3.05 -5.54 29.05
N ARG A 21 -2.16 -5.54 28.06
CA ARG A 21 -1.45 -6.73 27.56
C ARG A 21 0.03 -6.77 27.95
N TRP A 22 0.57 -5.64 28.38
CA TRP A 22 1.99 -5.48 28.68
C TRP A 22 2.34 -6.07 30.04
N ASP A 23 3.24 -7.05 30.04
CA ASP A 23 3.82 -7.57 31.27
C ASP A 23 5.15 -6.84 31.55
N ALA A 24 5.13 -5.95 32.54
CA ALA A 24 6.30 -5.15 32.89
C ALA A 24 7.47 -5.98 33.43
N LYS A 25 7.22 -7.19 33.96
CA LYS A 25 8.28 -8.05 34.52
C LYS A 25 9.01 -8.80 33.42
N SER A 26 8.28 -9.45 32.52
CA SER A 26 8.89 -10.17 31.39
C SER A 26 9.26 -9.26 30.24
N ARG A 27 8.77 -8.00 30.23
CA ARG A 27 8.89 -7.06 29.11
C ARG A 27 8.37 -7.64 27.80
N THR A 28 7.28 -8.41 27.89
CA THR A 28 6.63 -9.05 26.75
C THR A 28 5.15 -8.72 26.71
N LEU A 29 4.58 -8.81 25.52
CA LEU A 29 3.16 -8.60 25.29
C LEU A 29 2.41 -9.95 25.28
N LYS A 30 1.34 -10.07 26.06
CA LYS A 30 0.42 -11.21 25.99
C LYS A 30 -0.64 -10.91 24.93
N ASN A 31 -0.94 -11.89 24.07
CA ASN A 31 -1.98 -11.77 23.02
C ASN A 31 -1.81 -10.49 22.16
N PRO A 32 -0.78 -10.42 21.30
CA PRO A 32 -0.48 -9.22 20.52
C PRO A 32 -1.55 -8.86 19.49
N VAL A 33 -2.42 -9.81 19.15
CA VAL A 33 -3.52 -9.63 18.19
C VAL A 33 -4.70 -8.93 18.87
N VAL A 34 -5.14 -7.82 18.27
CA VAL A 34 -6.31 -7.04 18.69
C VAL A 34 -7.50 -7.34 17.79
N TYR A 35 -8.65 -7.58 18.41
CA TYR A 35 -9.91 -7.97 17.78
C TYR A 35 -10.91 -6.81 17.72
N SER A 36 -11.89 -6.97 16.83
CA SER A 36 -12.92 -5.96 16.55
C SER A 36 -13.80 -5.67 17.77
N THR A 37 -14.02 -6.66 18.64
CA THR A 37 -14.76 -6.52 19.90
C THR A 37 -14.03 -5.57 20.85
N GLU A 38 -12.74 -5.76 21.02
CA GLU A 38 -11.89 -4.96 21.92
C GLU A 38 -11.81 -3.49 21.47
N ILE A 39 -11.73 -3.25 20.15
CA ILE A 39 -11.80 -1.88 19.61
C ILE A 39 -13.14 -1.20 19.94
N ARG A 40 -14.26 -1.93 19.80
CA ARG A 40 -15.60 -1.39 20.12
C ARG A 40 -15.72 -1.08 21.61
N GLU A 41 -15.26 -1.98 22.47
CA GLU A 41 -15.28 -1.82 23.92
C GLU A 41 -14.46 -0.60 24.35
N GLN A 42 -13.23 -0.46 23.86
CA GLN A 42 -12.37 0.68 24.18
C GLN A 42 -12.91 2.01 23.62
N HIS A 43 -13.51 1.99 22.42
CA HIS A 43 -14.18 3.17 21.87
C HIS A 43 -15.39 3.59 22.72
N ALA A 44 -16.24 2.65 23.11
CA ALA A 44 -17.37 2.92 23.98
C ALA A 44 -16.90 3.47 25.35
N ALA A 45 -15.86 2.86 25.94
CA ALA A 45 -15.27 3.33 27.18
C ALA A 45 -14.66 4.74 27.04
N TYR A 46 -14.01 5.05 25.92
CA TYR A 46 -13.49 6.38 25.62
C TYR A 46 -14.59 7.44 25.59
N ARG A 47 -15.68 7.19 24.85
CA ARG A 47 -16.83 8.10 24.74
C ARG A 47 -17.52 8.31 26.08
N ARG A 48 -17.76 7.23 26.85
CA ARG A 48 -18.38 7.30 28.19
C ARG A 48 -17.59 8.19 29.15
N ARG A 49 -16.25 8.10 29.17
CA ARG A 49 -15.40 8.97 30.01
C ARG A 49 -15.50 10.46 29.67
N ARG A 50 -16.02 10.79 28.49
CA ARG A 50 -16.20 12.15 27.99
C ARG A 50 -17.65 12.61 28.02
N ASN A 51 -18.55 11.81 28.58
CA ASN A 51 -20.00 12.01 28.54
C ASN A 51 -20.54 12.18 27.11
N GLU A 52 -19.95 11.46 26.15
CA GLU A 52 -20.37 11.44 24.75
C GLU A 52 -21.16 10.15 24.45
N SER A 53 -22.13 10.23 23.53
CA SER A 53 -22.88 9.06 23.06
C SER A 53 -21.95 8.05 22.36
N VAL A 54 -22.20 6.76 22.58
CA VAL A 54 -21.44 5.70 21.92
C VAL A 54 -21.89 5.60 20.46
N GLU A 55 -21.01 6.02 19.56
CA GLU A 55 -21.23 5.86 18.12
C GLU A 55 -20.85 4.45 17.64
N ASN A 56 -21.56 3.98 16.61
CA ASN A 56 -21.19 2.76 15.90
C ASN A 56 -19.96 3.04 15.03
N ILE A 57 -18.88 2.27 15.24
CA ILE A 57 -17.65 2.40 14.47
C ILE A 57 -17.43 1.15 13.62
N ASN A 58 -16.66 1.30 12.55
CA ASN A 58 -16.17 0.20 11.72
C ASN A 58 -14.77 -0.24 12.22
N PRO A 59 -14.62 -1.30 13.04
CA PRO A 59 -13.35 -1.64 13.64
C PRO A 59 -12.26 -2.01 12.62
N PRO A 60 -12.54 -2.74 11.53
CA PRO A 60 -11.57 -2.94 10.44
C PRO A 60 -10.98 -1.64 9.88
N ALA A 61 -11.75 -0.55 9.82
CA ALA A 61 -11.25 0.75 9.35
C ALA A 61 -10.36 1.44 10.39
N PHE A 62 -10.44 1.06 11.68
CA PHE A 62 -9.71 1.71 12.79
C PHE A 62 -8.22 1.82 12.50
N ILE A 63 -7.54 0.67 12.28
CA ILE A 63 -6.11 0.64 12.03
C ILE A 63 -5.77 1.07 10.61
N LYS A 64 -6.60 0.71 9.62
CA LYS A 64 -6.40 1.07 8.22
C LYS A 64 -6.27 2.59 8.07
N ASP A 65 -7.19 3.33 8.68
CA ASP A 65 -7.17 4.79 8.65
C ASP A 65 -6.04 5.38 9.49
N PHE A 66 -5.63 4.70 10.58
CA PHE A 66 -4.51 5.13 11.41
C PHE A 66 -3.18 5.04 10.64
N LEU A 67 -2.96 3.94 9.92
CA LEU A 67 -1.76 3.65 9.14
C LEU A 67 -1.78 4.27 7.73
N ARG A 68 -2.85 4.98 7.35
CA ARG A 68 -3.03 5.51 5.99
C ARG A 68 -1.89 6.46 5.54
N LYS A 69 -1.25 7.15 6.49
CA LYS A 69 -0.13 8.07 6.25
C LYS A 69 0.96 7.82 7.29
N THR A 70 2.12 7.33 6.88
CA THR A 70 3.21 6.95 7.81
C THR A 70 3.64 8.11 8.69
N SER A 71 3.78 9.32 8.13
CA SER A 71 4.11 10.52 8.91
C SER A 71 3.10 10.82 10.03
N SER A 72 1.80 10.72 9.72
CA SER A 72 0.73 10.91 10.71
C SER A 72 0.69 9.75 11.70
N ALA A 73 0.91 8.52 11.25
CA ALA A 73 0.95 7.33 12.11
C ALA A 73 2.10 7.44 13.12
N ASN A 74 3.30 7.81 12.67
CA ASN A 74 4.48 8.02 13.54
C ASN A 74 4.25 9.13 14.56
N GLN A 75 3.60 10.23 14.17
CA GLN A 75 3.25 11.32 15.09
C GLN A 75 2.20 10.92 16.13
N ASN A 76 1.27 10.04 15.76
CA ASN A 76 0.13 9.67 16.60
C ASN A 76 0.31 8.33 17.32
N TRP A 77 1.38 7.58 17.05
CA TRP A 77 1.66 6.34 17.76
C TRP A 77 2.01 6.65 19.22
N PRO A 78 1.52 5.88 20.20
CA PRO A 78 1.89 6.14 21.59
C PRO A 78 3.39 5.97 21.80
N ALA A 79 4.05 7.00 22.33
CA ALA A 79 5.48 6.99 22.59
C ALA A 79 5.88 5.88 23.58
N GLU A 80 4.98 5.57 24.51
CA GLU A 80 5.13 4.51 25.50
C GLU A 80 5.20 3.13 24.84
N VAL A 81 4.37 2.89 23.82
CA VAL A 81 4.34 1.63 23.05
C VAL A 81 5.63 1.48 22.23
N PHE A 82 6.08 2.56 21.59
CA PHE A 82 7.33 2.54 20.85
C PHE A 82 8.56 2.36 21.75
N LYS A 83 8.60 3.03 22.90
CA LYS A 83 9.66 2.88 23.92
C LYS A 83 9.72 1.45 24.47
N ALA A 84 8.59 0.76 24.50
CA ALA A 84 8.52 -0.65 24.87
C ALA A 84 9.00 -1.61 23.77
N GLY A 85 9.35 -1.10 22.57
CA GLY A 85 9.88 -1.90 21.46
C GLY A 85 8.82 -2.39 20.48
N TYR A 86 7.62 -1.80 20.48
CA TYR A 86 6.51 -2.27 19.65
C TYR A 86 5.97 -1.20 18.68
N SER A 87 5.55 -1.71 17.52
CA SER A 87 4.72 -1.05 16.52
C SER A 87 3.47 -1.89 16.25
N ALA A 88 2.78 -1.67 15.14
CA ALA A 88 1.68 -2.52 14.71
C ALA A 88 1.70 -2.81 13.21
N ARG A 89 1.10 -3.94 12.84
CA ARG A 89 0.71 -4.24 11.46
C ARG A 89 -0.77 -4.55 11.38
N GLN A 90 -1.37 -4.23 10.23
CA GLN A 90 -2.75 -4.64 9.97
C GLN A 90 -2.80 -6.16 9.79
N VAL A 91 -3.78 -6.81 10.40
CA VAL A 91 -4.11 -8.23 10.18
C VAL A 91 -5.59 -8.37 9.86
N THR A 92 -5.95 -9.37 9.07
CA THR A 92 -7.33 -9.55 8.59
C THR A 92 -7.89 -10.95 8.88
N GLY A 93 -9.21 -11.05 8.92
CA GLY A 93 -9.93 -12.31 9.14
C GLY A 93 -10.15 -12.67 10.61
N GLY A 94 -11.18 -13.48 10.90
CA GLY A 94 -11.48 -13.95 12.26
C GLY A 94 -11.76 -12.83 13.27
N GLY A 95 -12.27 -11.69 12.82
CA GLY A 95 -12.52 -10.51 13.67
C GLY A 95 -11.26 -9.72 14.06
N LYS A 96 -10.07 -10.12 13.61
CA LYS A 96 -8.80 -9.43 13.88
C LYS A 96 -8.78 -8.05 13.19
N VAL A 97 -8.15 -7.08 13.84
CA VAL A 97 -8.00 -5.71 13.33
C VAL A 97 -6.53 -5.40 13.09
N PHE A 98 -5.70 -5.54 14.12
CA PHE A 98 -4.26 -5.31 14.03
C PHE A 98 -3.50 -6.18 15.03
N GLU A 99 -2.20 -6.28 14.85
CA GLU A 99 -1.30 -7.00 15.73
C GLU A 99 -0.16 -6.06 16.15
N PHE A 100 0.17 -6.04 17.44
CA PHE A 100 1.40 -5.42 17.91
C PHE A 100 2.60 -6.27 17.50
N VAL A 101 3.59 -5.64 16.89
CA VAL A 101 4.80 -6.32 16.40
C VAL A 101 6.04 -5.66 16.97
N GLU A 102 7.05 -6.47 17.23
CA GLU A 102 8.34 -5.97 17.69
C GLU A 102 9.02 -5.16 16.57
N ILE A 103 9.65 -4.06 16.96
CA ILE A 103 10.45 -3.25 16.04
C ILE A 103 11.83 -3.85 15.85
N ALA A 104 12.42 -3.63 14.68
CA ALA A 104 13.78 -4.08 14.42
C ALA A 104 14.81 -3.33 15.32
N PRO A 105 15.92 -3.98 15.70
CA PRO A 105 17.00 -3.31 16.42
C PRO A 105 17.47 -2.03 15.70
N GLY A 106 17.53 -0.91 16.42
CA GLY A 106 17.98 0.38 15.88
C GLY A 106 16.93 1.18 15.09
N GLN A 107 15.70 0.68 14.99
CA GLN A 107 14.59 1.41 14.36
C GLN A 107 14.27 2.70 15.11
N LYS A 108 14.19 3.83 14.38
CA LYS A 108 14.03 5.18 14.96
C LYS A 108 12.60 5.72 14.92
N GLU A 109 11.71 5.10 14.16
CA GLU A 109 10.31 5.49 14.03
C GLU A 109 9.40 4.26 14.17
N PRO A 110 8.17 4.38 14.72
CA PRO A 110 7.25 3.26 14.86
C PRO A 110 6.95 2.55 13.54
N PHE A 111 6.70 3.32 12.48
CA PHE A 111 6.39 2.83 11.15
C PHE A 111 7.44 3.38 10.19
N LEU A 112 8.23 2.51 9.59
CA LEU A 112 9.17 2.91 8.55
C LEU A 112 8.39 3.33 7.30
N SER A 113 8.80 4.43 6.67
CA SER A 113 8.27 4.78 5.35
C SER A 113 8.69 3.72 4.35
N THR A 114 7.72 2.93 3.91
CA THR A 114 7.87 1.99 2.79
C THR A 114 7.72 2.67 1.44
N ALA A 115 7.37 3.97 1.41
CA ALA A 115 7.35 4.74 0.18
C ALA A 115 8.80 4.82 -0.36
N PRO A 116 9.05 4.34 -1.58
CA PRO A 116 10.36 4.47 -2.18
C PRO A 116 10.68 5.95 -2.31
N THR A 117 11.86 6.32 -1.84
CA THR A 117 12.39 7.68 -1.93
C THR A 117 12.24 8.16 -3.38
N PRO A 118 11.62 9.34 -3.62
CA PRO A 118 11.58 9.90 -4.97
C PRO A 118 12.99 9.90 -5.54
N LEU A 119 13.14 9.40 -6.77
CA LEU A 119 14.42 9.47 -7.47
C LEU A 119 14.97 10.90 -7.41
N PRO A 120 16.29 11.10 -7.29
CA PRO A 120 16.90 12.42 -7.40
C PRO A 120 16.34 13.14 -8.63
N LYS A 121 16.00 14.42 -8.48
CA LYS A 121 15.49 15.28 -9.58
C LYS A 121 16.34 15.06 -10.84
N GLY A 122 15.72 14.64 -11.95
CA GLY A 122 16.37 14.68 -13.27
C GLY A 122 16.10 13.54 -14.24
N LYS A 123 15.58 12.38 -13.82
CA LYS A 123 15.25 11.26 -14.74
C LYS A 123 13.75 11.02 -14.79
N THR A 124 13.03 11.91 -15.45
CA THR A 124 11.60 11.75 -15.71
C THR A 124 11.37 11.43 -17.18
N TYR A 125 10.68 10.34 -17.47
CA TYR A 125 10.29 9.96 -18.82
C TYR A 125 8.96 10.59 -19.19
N LYS A 126 8.87 11.23 -20.36
CA LYS A 126 7.62 11.85 -20.80
C LYS A 126 6.78 10.82 -21.54
N ILE A 127 5.54 10.62 -21.10
CA ILE A 127 4.55 9.82 -21.81
C ILE A 127 3.53 10.77 -22.44
N SER A 128 3.31 10.61 -23.73
CA SER A 128 2.29 11.38 -24.45
C SER A 128 0.90 10.96 -23.99
N SER A 129 0.13 11.89 -23.44
CA SER A 129 -1.24 11.64 -22.98
C SER A 129 -2.30 12.04 -24.03
N VAL A 130 -1.86 12.45 -25.22
CA VAL A 130 -2.76 12.87 -26.33
C VAL A 130 -3.64 11.72 -26.84
N SER A 131 -3.23 10.48 -26.61
CA SER A 131 -4.01 9.28 -26.92
C SER A 131 -5.21 9.06 -25.99
N MET A 132 -5.32 9.81 -24.89
CA MET A 132 -6.51 9.80 -24.05
C MET A 132 -7.63 10.65 -24.65
N PRO A 133 -8.85 10.11 -24.81
CA PRO A 133 -10.00 10.91 -25.22
C PRO A 133 -10.24 12.09 -24.27
N LEU A 134 -10.55 13.26 -24.83
CA LEU A 134 -10.89 14.45 -24.03
C LEU A 134 -12.07 14.18 -23.10
N ALA A 135 -13.06 13.40 -23.55
CA ALA A 135 -14.20 12.98 -22.73
C ALA A 135 -13.76 12.23 -21.47
N SER A 136 -12.81 11.29 -21.59
CA SER A 136 -12.25 10.58 -20.43
C SER A 136 -11.52 11.54 -19.49
N ARG A 137 -10.71 12.46 -20.02
CA ARG A 137 -9.96 13.44 -19.18
C ARG A 137 -10.89 14.36 -18.37
N ARG A 138 -12.11 14.64 -18.86
CA ARG A 138 -13.13 15.41 -18.11
C ARG A 138 -13.68 14.65 -16.90
N LEU A 139 -13.59 13.33 -16.89
CA LEU A 139 -13.99 12.47 -15.77
C LEU A 139 -12.85 12.24 -14.76
N GLY A 140 -11.77 13.02 -14.84
CA GLY A 140 -10.60 12.83 -13.99
C GLY A 140 -10.93 12.93 -12.50
N ARG A 141 -10.54 11.90 -11.75
CA ARG A 141 -10.76 11.78 -10.30
C ARG A 141 -9.43 11.67 -9.56
N THR A 142 -9.40 12.09 -8.31
CA THR A 142 -8.20 11.96 -7.45
C THR A 142 -8.29 10.69 -6.61
N ASP A 143 -8.41 9.54 -7.27
CA ASP A 143 -8.50 8.22 -6.65
C ASP A 143 -7.68 7.15 -7.39
N GLU A 144 -7.51 6.01 -6.74
CA GLU A 144 -6.73 4.87 -7.21
C GLU A 144 -7.30 4.27 -8.51
N PRO A 145 -8.62 4.07 -8.68
CA PRO A 145 -9.18 3.57 -9.95
C PRO A 145 -8.87 4.45 -11.16
N TRP A 146 -8.95 5.78 -11.01
CA TRP A 146 -8.56 6.68 -12.10
C TRP A 146 -7.07 6.59 -12.43
N LEU A 147 -6.22 6.48 -11.41
CA LEU A 147 -4.78 6.28 -11.60
C LEU A 147 -4.47 5.01 -12.39
N VAL A 148 -5.12 3.90 -12.06
CA VAL A 148 -4.97 2.63 -12.80
C VAL A 148 -5.44 2.80 -14.24
N GLN A 149 -6.63 3.37 -14.46
CA GLN A 149 -7.19 3.56 -15.80
C GLN A 149 -6.26 4.39 -16.70
N VAL A 150 -5.70 5.48 -16.18
CA VAL A 150 -4.73 6.31 -16.91
C VAL A 150 -3.46 5.52 -17.20
N SER A 151 -2.97 4.75 -16.23
CA SER A 151 -1.73 3.97 -16.37
C SER A 151 -1.85 2.88 -17.44
N VAL A 152 -2.99 2.18 -17.47
CA VAL A 152 -3.31 1.18 -18.50
C VAL A 152 -3.48 1.84 -19.87
N ARG A 153 -4.29 2.90 -19.97
CA ARG A 153 -4.57 3.56 -21.26
C ARG A 153 -3.32 4.14 -21.92
N LEU A 154 -2.35 4.54 -21.12
CA LEU A 154 -1.09 5.13 -21.57
C LEU A 154 0.09 4.16 -21.57
N HIS A 155 -0.18 2.86 -21.39
CA HIS A 155 0.82 1.80 -21.41
C HIS A 155 2.02 2.06 -20.49
N VAL A 156 1.75 2.59 -19.29
CA VAL A 156 2.79 3.00 -18.34
C VAL A 156 3.59 1.79 -17.85
N VAL A 157 2.93 0.67 -17.59
CA VAL A 157 3.56 -0.56 -17.08
C VAL A 157 4.41 -1.21 -18.18
N GLU A 158 3.87 -1.29 -19.37
CA GLU A 158 4.52 -1.81 -20.57
C GLU A 158 5.78 -0.98 -20.88
N THR A 159 5.64 0.35 -20.90
CA THR A 159 6.77 1.28 -21.07
C THR A 159 7.82 1.09 -19.97
N TYR A 160 7.39 0.89 -18.72
CA TYR A 160 8.30 0.64 -17.61
C TYR A 160 9.11 -0.65 -17.82
N PHE A 161 8.47 -1.77 -18.15
CA PHE A 161 9.17 -3.02 -18.39
C PHE A 161 10.10 -2.96 -19.61
N ALA A 162 9.71 -2.25 -20.66
CA ALA A 162 10.53 -2.09 -21.86
C ALA A 162 11.79 -1.22 -21.64
N LEU A 163 11.71 -0.18 -20.80
CA LEU A 163 12.78 0.82 -20.69
C LEU A 163 13.60 0.70 -19.40
N TYR A 164 12.98 0.29 -18.30
CA TYR A 164 13.56 0.41 -16.97
C TYR A 164 13.84 -0.94 -16.31
N SER A 165 12.93 -1.91 -16.40
CA SER A 165 13.10 -3.19 -15.71
C SER A 165 14.44 -3.84 -16.04
N SER A 166 15.01 -4.56 -15.07
CA SER A 166 16.18 -5.41 -15.30
C SER A 166 15.88 -6.53 -16.32
N ARG A 167 14.60 -6.81 -16.56
CA ARG A 167 14.07 -7.82 -17.50
C ARG A 167 13.93 -7.34 -18.93
N ARG A 168 14.18 -6.06 -19.21
CA ARG A 168 13.90 -5.42 -20.52
C ARG A 168 14.50 -6.14 -21.74
N ALA A 169 15.60 -6.86 -21.56
CA ALA A 169 16.24 -7.62 -22.65
C ALA A 169 15.47 -8.89 -23.02
N ALA A 170 14.79 -9.50 -22.05
CA ALA A 170 14.02 -10.73 -22.23
C ALA A 170 12.52 -10.48 -22.42
N ILE A 171 11.98 -9.37 -21.88
CA ILE A 171 10.55 -9.07 -22.02
C ILE A 171 10.17 -8.90 -23.50
N ARG A 172 9.04 -9.49 -23.89
CA ARG A 172 8.48 -9.40 -25.25
C ARG A 172 7.08 -8.84 -25.25
N GLN A 173 6.32 -9.12 -24.20
CA GLN A 173 4.93 -8.72 -24.11
C GLN A 173 4.58 -8.40 -22.66
N VAL A 174 3.79 -7.35 -22.47
CA VAL A 174 3.12 -7.05 -21.21
C VAL A 174 1.69 -6.62 -21.55
N ASP A 175 0.69 -7.35 -21.05
CA ASP A 175 -0.71 -7.07 -21.31
C ASP A 175 -1.47 -6.82 -20.02
N HIS A 176 -2.32 -5.80 -20.02
CA HIS A 176 -3.32 -5.65 -18.98
C HIS A 176 -4.36 -6.77 -19.07
N LEU A 177 -4.58 -7.48 -17.96
CA LEU A 177 -5.60 -8.53 -17.89
C LEU A 177 -6.89 -8.01 -17.27
N GLN A 178 -6.80 -7.38 -16.09
CA GLN A 178 -7.97 -7.03 -15.31
C GLN A 178 -7.70 -5.90 -14.31
N ASN A 179 -8.69 -5.03 -14.10
CA ASN A 179 -8.73 -4.05 -13.01
C ASN A 179 -9.54 -4.57 -11.83
N ALA A 180 -9.20 -4.11 -10.61
CA ALA A 180 -9.95 -4.36 -9.39
C ALA A 180 -10.30 -5.85 -9.19
N LEU A 181 -9.28 -6.71 -9.25
CA LEU A 181 -9.46 -8.14 -9.01
C LEU A 181 -9.78 -8.36 -7.52
N LYS A 182 -11.06 -8.61 -7.25
CA LYS A 182 -11.57 -8.85 -5.90
C LYS A 182 -11.38 -10.32 -5.51
N LEU A 183 -10.54 -10.55 -4.52
CA LEU A 183 -10.33 -11.84 -3.88
C LEU A 183 -10.95 -11.81 -2.48
N ARG A 184 -11.18 -12.98 -1.88
CA ARG A 184 -11.92 -13.11 -0.61
C ARG A 184 -11.41 -12.21 0.53
N LYS A 185 -10.10 -11.94 0.59
CA LYS A 185 -9.46 -11.17 1.67
C LYS A 185 -8.60 -10.00 1.18
N THR A 186 -8.44 -9.86 -0.14
CA THR A 186 -7.50 -8.93 -0.75
C THR A 186 -8.08 -8.43 -2.06
N GLU A 187 -7.81 -7.17 -2.40
CA GLU A 187 -8.11 -6.60 -3.71
C GLU A 187 -6.78 -6.27 -4.39
N ILE A 188 -6.70 -6.53 -5.69
CA ILE A 188 -5.55 -6.14 -6.51
C ILE A 188 -6.02 -5.08 -7.49
N ASP A 189 -5.41 -3.90 -7.46
CA ASP A 189 -5.87 -2.75 -8.25
C ASP A 189 -5.77 -3.03 -9.76
N ALA A 190 -4.71 -3.70 -10.20
CA ALA A 190 -4.61 -4.26 -11.55
C ALA A 190 -3.71 -5.51 -11.62
N VAL A 191 -3.99 -6.36 -12.59
CA VAL A 191 -3.16 -7.53 -12.92
C VAL A 191 -2.78 -7.47 -14.40
N PHE A 192 -1.52 -7.77 -14.70
CA PHE A 192 -0.98 -7.87 -16.05
C PHE A 192 -0.33 -9.24 -16.28
N LEU A 193 -0.24 -9.66 -17.53
CA LEU A 193 0.54 -10.80 -18.00
C LEU A 193 1.85 -10.27 -18.57
N GLY A 194 2.98 -10.84 -18.17
CA GLY A 194 4.27 -10.62 -18.82
C GLY A 194 4.72 -11.88 -19.54
N ILE A 195 5.38 -11.72 -20.69
CA ILE A 195 6.01 -12.80 -21.43
C ILE A 195 7.48 -12.46 -21.64
N GLU A 196 8.36 -13.33 -21.15
CA GLU A 196 9.80 -13.29 -21.35
C GLU A 196 10.24 -14.36 -22.34
N GLU A 197 11.15 -14.00 -23.24
CA GLU A 197 11.88 -14.93 -24.09
C GLU A 197 13.18 -15.38 -23.39
N ASP A 198 13.38 -16.69 -23.28
CA ASP A 198 14.60 -17.28 -22.76
C ASP A 198 15.72 -17.31 -23.81
N LYS A 199 16.93 -17.69 -23.39
CA LYS A 199 18.11 -17.73 -24.29
C LYS A 199 17.99 -18.77 -25.42
N LYS A 200 17.04 -19.69 -25.34
CA LYS A 200 16.77 -20.74 -26.32
C LYS A 200 15.59 -20.37 -27.25
N GLY A 201 15.02 -19.17 -27.10
CA GLY A 201 13.85 -18.71 -27.86
C GLY A 201 12.51 -19.24 -27.32
N GLY A 202 12.50 -19.86 -26.14
CA GLY A 202 11.29 -20.29 -25.45
C GLY A 202 10.61 -19.13 -24.74
N PHE A 203 9.28 -19.17 -24.62
CA PHE A 203 8.52 -18.15 -23.91
C PHE A 203 8.09 -18.61 -22.52
N THR A 204 8.26 -17.74 -21.54
CA THR A 204 7.78 -17.94 -20.16
C THR A 204 6.81 -16.84 -19.79
N GLU A 205 5.60 -17.24 -19.41
CA GLU A 205 4.59 -16.35 -18.85
C GLU A 205 4.80 -16.13 -17.34
N PHE A 206 4.53 -14.90 -16.91
CA PHE A 206 4.47 -14.54 -15.50
C PHE A 206 3.40 -13.49 -15.26
N LEU A 207 2.96 -13.36 -14.01
CA LEU A 207 1.96 -12.34 -13.65
C LEU A 207 2.63 -11.12 -13.06
N ILE A 208 1.99 -9.96 -13.23
CA ILE A 208 2.39 -8.72 -12.59
C ILE A 208 1.20 -8.23 -11.78
N SER A 209 1.35 -8.17 -10.45
CA SER A 209 0.34 -7.60 -9.56
C SER A 209 0.66 -6.12 -9.30
N CYS A 210 -0.33 -5.25 -9.45
CA CYS A 210 -0.15 -3.80 -9.30
C CYS A 210 -0.97 -3.25 -8.14
N GLU A 211 -0.30 -2.54 -7.24
CA GLU A 211 -0.90 -1.68 -6.21
C GLU A 211 -0.84 -0.20 -6.64
N ALA A 212 -1.94 0.52 -6.56
CA ALA A 212 -2.01 1.93 -6.91
C ALA A 212 -2.20 2.81 -5.66
N LYS A 213 -1.49 3.96 -5.62
CA LYS A 213 -1.64 4.94 -4.55
C LYS A 213 -1.66 6.38 -5.05
N THR A 214 -2.56 7.18 -4.47
CA THR A 214 -2.62 8.61 -4.77
C THR A 214 -1.62 9.41 -3.95
N VAL A 215 -1.45 10.69 -4.32
CA VAL A 215 -0.58 11.62 -3.60
C VAL A 215 -0.99 11.69 -2.12
N GLY A 216 -0.01 11.50 -1.24
CA GLY A 216 -0.21 11.54 0.21
C GLY A 216 -0.78 10.25 0.82
N GLN A 217 -0.87 9.16 0.06
CA GLN A 217 -0.99 7.80 0.60
C GLN A 217 0.33 7.06 0.41
N ASP A 218 0.65 6.16 1.34
CA ASP A 218 1.86 5.35 1.26
C ASP A 218 1.57 3.99 0.64
N ILE A 219 2.57 3.44 -0.06
CA ILE A 219 2.52 2.08 -0.59
C ILE A 219 2.78 1.16 0.60
N ILE A 220 1.78 0.37 0.99
CA ILE A 220 1.90 -0.56 2.11
C ILE A 220 2.44 -1.88 1.55
N THR A 221 3.71 -2.18 1.82
CA THR A 221 4.40 -3.35 1.24
C THR A 221 3.71 -4.66 1.63
N GLU A 222 3.10 -4.72 2.82
CA GLU A 222 2.32 -5.86 3.28
C GLU A 222 1.06 -6.08 2.43
N GLN A 223 0.45 -5.02 1.90
CA GLN A 223 -0.67 -5.13 0.96
C GLN A 223 -0.20 -5.70 -0.37
N VAL A 224 0.92 -5.19 -0.90
CA VAL A 224 1.54 -5.73 -2.13
C VAL A 224 1.88 -7.21 -1.96
N LEU A 225 2.47 -7.60 -0.83
CA LEU A 225 2.79 -9.00 -0.53
C LEU A 225 1.52 -9.86 -0.39
N ALA A 226 0.49 -9.37 0.29
CA ALA A 226 -0.78 -10.08 0.42
C ALA A 226 -1.46 -10.31 -0.94
N GLN A 227 -1.33 -9.38 -1.89
CA GLN A 227 -1.84 -9.54 -3.25
C GLN A 227 -1.12 -10.66 -3.98
N VAL A 228 0.22 -10.68 -3.93
CA VAL A 228 1.03 -11.75 -4.53
C VAL A 228 0.61 -13.13 -4.01
N LYS A 229 0.51 -13.28 -2.67
CA LYS A 229 0.06 -14.55 -2.06
C LYS A 229 -1.34 -14.93 -2.53
N ALA A 230 -2.23 -13.95 -2.64
CA ALA A 230 -3.61 -14.19 -3.05
C ALA A 230 -3.74 -14.60 -4.53
N VAL A 231 -2.94 -14.03 -5.44
CA VAL A 231 -2.89 -14.43 -6.86
C VAL A 231 -2.61 -15.92 -6.99
N PHE A 232 -1.64 -16.45 -6.22
CA PHE A 232 -1.29 -17.86 -6.28
C PHE A 232 -2.37 -18.82 -5.77
N THR A 233 -3.39 -18.32 -5.07
CA THR A 233 -4.54 -19.16 -4.64
C THR A 233 -5.57 -19.40 -5.74
N LEU A 234 -5.45 -18.71 -6.88
CA LEU A 234 -6.34 -18.87 -8.02
C LEU A 234 -6.01 -20.16 -8.77
N SER A 235 -6.95 -21.10 -8.80
CA SER A 235 -6.77 -22.43 -9.36
C SER A 235 -6.61 -22.46 -10.89
N ASN A 236 -7.02 -21.39 -11.57
CA ASN A 236 -6.92 -21.24 -13.02
C ASN A 236 -5.61 -20.58 -13.47
N LEU A 237 -4.70 -20.24 -12.54
CA LEU A 237 -3.42 -19.60 -12.85
C LEU A 237 -2.26 -20.53 -12.53
N ASN A 238 -1.43 -20.81 -13.53
CA ASN A 238 -0.31 -21.75 -13.44
C ASN A 238 1.07 -21.09 -13.57
N GLN A 239 1.12 -19.75 -13.64
CA GLN A 239 2.38 -19.01 -13.72
C GLN A 239 3.25 -19.30 -12.48
N LYS A 240 4.55 -19.48 -12.73
CA LYS A 240 5.54 -19.90 -11.73
C LYS A 240 5.95 -18.78 -10.80
N PHE A 241 5.83 -17.53 -11.24
CA PHE A 241 6.19 -16.38 -10.43
C PHE A 241 5.31 -15.16 -10.72
N VAL A 242 5.31 -14.23 -9.77
CA VAL A 242 4.67 -12.92 -9.86
C VAL A 242 5.74 -11.85 -9.70
N VAL A 243 5.70 -10.80 -10.52
CA VAL A 243 6.49 -9.59 -10.34
C VAL A 243 5.58 -8.51 -9.73
N PRO A 244 5.74 -8.16 -8.44
CA PRO A 244 4.91 -7.15 -7.81
C PRO A 244 5.38 -5.77 -8.25
N ILE A 245 4.44 -4.88 -8.56
CA ILE A 245 4.71 -3.46 -8.81
C ILE A 245 3.80 -2.58 -7.97
N ALA A 246 4.23 -1.35 -7.75
CA ALA A 246 3.38 -0.29 -7.24
C ALA A 246 3.46 0.95 -8.13
N ILE A 247 2.32 1.59 -8.37
CA ILE A 247 2.19 2.86 -9.08
C ILE A 247 1.72 3.92 -8.10
N LYS A 248 2.47 5.01 -7.97
CA LYS A 248 2.10 6.13 -7.11
C LYS A 248 2.09 7.43 -7.87
N SER A 249 1.01 8.20 -7.74
CA SER A 249 1.05 9.61 -8.16
C SER A 249 1.79 10.44 -7.12
N ILE A 250 2.83 11.16 -7.53
CA ILE A 250 3.74 11.87 -6.61
C ILE A 250 3.60 13.39 -6.70
N SER A 251 3.19 13.91 -7.85
CA SER A 251 2.86 15.31 -8.09
C SER A 251 1.94 15.42 -9.31
N PRO A 252 1.36 16.60 -9.62
CA PRO A 252 0.39 16.74 -10.70
C PRO A 252 0.90 16.16 -12.03
N SER A 253 0.18 15.17 -12.56
CA SER A 253 0.54 14.44 -13.79
C SER A 253 1.90 13.75 -13.79
N VAL A 254 2.41 13.39 -12.60
CA VAL A 254 3.65 12.64 -12.43
C VAL A 254 3.40 11.36 -11.64
N LEU A 255 3.84 10.24 -12.22
CA LEU A 255 3.72 8.90 -11.68
C LEU A 255 5.09 8.34 -11.35
N GLN A 256 5.16 7.53 -10.31
CA GLN A 256 6.30 6.68 -9.98
C GLN A 256 5.86 5.23 -10.11
N VAL A 257 6.66 4.42 -10.80
CA VAL A 257 6.51 2.96 -10.84
C VAL A 257 7.65 2.35 -10.05
N VAL A 258 7.33 1.38 -9.21
CA VAL A 258 8.27 0.68 -8.34
C VAL A 258 8.11 -0.80 -8.61
N GLU A 259 9.20 -1.46 -8.97
CA GLU A 259 9.25 -2.90 -9.16
C GLU A 259 9.87 -3.55 -7.93
N TYR A 260 9.22 -4.59 -7.44
CA TYR A 260 9.73 -5.45 -6.38
C TYR A 260 10.34 -6.71 -6.98
N ARG A 261 11.19 -7.37 -6.19
CA ARG A 261 11.77 -8.67 -6.57
C ARG A 261 10.65 -9.65 -6.93
N GLN A 262 10.87 -10.47 -7.97
CA GLN A 262 9.95 -11.55 -8.30
C GLN A 262 9.75 -12.48 -7.11
N VAL A 263 8.55 -13.01 -7.00
CA VAL A 263 8.18 -13.99 -5.99
C VAL A 263 7.77 -15.26 -6.72
N SER A 264 8.49 -16.35 -6.46
CA SER A 264 8.12 -17.67 -6.96
C SER A 264 6.87 -18.16 -6.22
N ARG A 265 6.11 -19.05 -6.86
CA ARG A 265 4.94 -19.67 -6.24
C ARG A 265 5.33 -20.49 -5.01
N GLU A 266 6.48 -21.15 -5.07
CA GLU A 266 7.03 -22.02 -4.05
C GLU A 266 7.43 -21.23 -2.79
N ASP A 267 8.00 -20.02 -2.96
CA ASP A 267 8.48 -19.18 -1.85
C ASP A 267 7.38 -18.26 -1.29
N ALA A 268 6.25 -18.12 -1.99
CA ALA A 268 5.22 -17.14 -1.64
C ALA A 268 4.64 -17.32 -0.23
N ALA A 269 4.49 -18.56 0.24
CA ALA A 269 3.91 -18.84 1.55
C ALA A 269 4.78 -18.29 2.69
N THR A 270 6.10 -18.50 2.61
CA THR A 270 7.08 -18.17 3.64
C THR A 270 7.65 -16.76 3.52
N LEU A 271 7.45 -16.09 2.38
CA LEU A 271 7.94 -14.72 2.19
C LEU A 271 7.29 -13.73 3.17
N GLU A 272 8.11 -13.00 3.92
CA GLU A 272 7.66 -12.01 4.91
C GLU A 272 7.79 -10.56 4.45
N THR A 273 8.78 -10.28 3.58
CA THR A 273 9.07 -8.91 3.13
C THR A 273 9.31 -8.86 1.63
N LEU A 274 8.98 -7.72 1.00
CA LEU A 274 9.34 -7.44 -0.38
C LEU A 274 10.48 -6.44 -0.43
N SER A 275 11.42 -6.67 -1.35
CA SER A 275 12.51 -5.74 -1.62
C SER A 275 12.28 -5.03 -2.95
N PRO A 276 12.27 -3.68 -3.00
CA PRO A 276 12.26 -2.97 -4.27
C PRO A 276 13.57 -3.25 -5.02
N VAL A 277 13.47 -3.52 -6.32
CA VAL A 277 14.63 -3.80 -7.19
C VAL A 277 14.90 -2.67 -8.17
N ASN A 278 13.86 -1.94 -8.57
CA ASN A 278 13.99 -0.84 -9.51
C ASN A 278 12.81 0.12 -9.45
N GLN A 279 12.96 1.31 -10.02
CA GLN A 279 11.91 2.33 -10.06
C GLN A 279 12.13 3.34 -11.19
N ALA A 280 11.05 3.96 -11.66
CA ALA A 280 11.09 5.04 -12.65
C ALA A 280 10.01 6.09 -12.39
N VAL A 281 10.22 7.30 -12.90
CA VAL A 281 9.27 8.41 -12.82
C VAL A 281 8.81 8.81 -14.21
N PHE A 282 7.50 8.93 -14.39
CA PHE A 282 6.84 9.28 -15.65
C PHE A 282 6.10 10.60 -15.51
N GLN A 283 6.23 11.49 -16.48
CA GLN A 283 5.44 12.71 -16.61
C GLN A 283 4.45 12.57 -17.77
N LEU A 284 3.17 12.76 -17.49
CA LEU A 284 2.12 12.76 -18.51
C LEU A 284 2.07 14.12 -19.19
N VAL A 285 2.20 14.15 -20.52
CA VAL A 285 2.23 15.39 -21.31
C VAL A 285 1.26 15.28 -22.50
N PRO A 286 0.24 16.14 -22.61
CA PRO A 286 -0.15 17.19 -21.67
C PRO A 286 -0.62 16.65 -20.30
N PRO A 287 -0.78 17.50 -19.28
CA PRO A 287 -1.25 17.08 -17.96
C PRO A 287 -2.61 16.35 -18.00
N VAL A 288 -2.76 15.29 -17.23
CA VAL A 288 -4.01 14.54 -17.07
C VAL A 288 -4.67 14.94 -15.74
N PRO A 289 -5.90 15.49 -15.76
CA PRO A 289 -6.63 15.84 -14.54
C PRO A 289 -6.78 14.67 -13.56
N GLY A 290 -6.83 14.95 -12.26
CA GLY A 290 -6.96 13.93 -11.22
C GLY A 290 -5.66 13.22 -10.83
N ILE A 291 -4.64 13.19 -11.71
CA ILE A 291 -3.37 12.54 -11.40
C ILE A 291 -2.49 13.44 -10.52
N GLY A 292 -2.17 12.98 -9.31
CA GLY A 292 -1.23 13.64 -8.39
C GLY A 292 -1.70 14.99 -7.84
N GLN A 293 -2.97 15.33 -8.08
CA GLN A 293 -3.63 16.46 -7.46
C GLN A 293 -4.14 16.05 -6.08
N ARG A 294 -3.90 16.89 -5.06
CA ARG A 294 -4.52 16.67 -3.75
C ARG A 294 -6.01 16.93 -3.88
N MET A 295 -6.85 16.10 -3.25
CA MET A 295 -8.27 16.40 -3.10
C MET A 295 -8.41 17.81 -2.53
N SER A 296 -8.94 18.73 -3.34
CA SER A 296 -9.44 20.00 -2.84
C SER A 296 -10.60 19.64 -1.90
N THR A 297 -10.44 19.90 -0.62
CA THR A 297 -11.58 20.03 0.27
C THR A 297 -12.41 21.17 -0.30
N ARG A 298 -13.50 20.85 -1.02
CA ARG A 298 -14.51 21.83 -1.36
C ARG A 298 -14.89 22.52 -0.05
N LYS A 299 -14.58 23.81 0.06
CA LYS A 299 -15.29 24.69 0.97
C LYS A 299 -16.73 24.72 0.46
N THR A 300 -17.59 23.92 1.07
CA THR A 300 -19.02 24.27 1.16
C THR A 300 -19.14 25.52 2.01
#